data_AF-A0A2M7FMA5-F1
#
_entry.id   AF-A0A2M7FMA5-F1
#
_cell.length_a   1.000
_cell.length_b   1.000
_cell.length_c   1.000
_cell.angle_alpha   90.00
_cell.angle_beta   90.00
_cell.angle_gamma   90.00
#
_symmetry.space_group_name_H-M   'P 1'
#
loop_
_entity.id
_entity.type
_entity.pdbx_description
1 polymer ?
#
loop_
_entity_poly.entity_id
_entity_poly.type
_entity_poly.pdbx_seq_one_letter_code
_entity_poly.pdbx_strand_id
1 'polypeptide(L)'
;MENKDLLTRRVAKILPNRTGLEKLIAGKKIRLYQGFDPTGGHLHLGHAVGMRKLMEFADADHEVIFLFGTGTVLVGDPSLRDTGRKLITQEEIDDNIKDWKRQVSPIV
;
A
#
# COMPACT_ATOMS: atom_id res chain seq x y z
N MET A 1 -1.73 13.43 16.24
CA MET A 1 -0.29 13.05 16.29
C MET A 1 0.49 14.18 15.65
N GLU A 2 1.55 14.69 16.30
CA GLU A 2 2.43 15.67 15.65
C GLU A 2 3.03 15.08 14.37
N ASN A 3 3.11 15.88 13.31
CA ASN A 3 3.60 15.53 11.96
C ASN A 3 5.05 14.99 11.92
N LYS A 4 5.77 14.97 13.06
CA LYS A 4 7.17 14.56 13.17
C LYS A 4 7.43 13.08 12.88
N ASP A 5 6.43 12.22 13.07
CA ASP A 5 6.62 10.77 12.90
C ASP A 5 6.23 10.24 11.50
N LEU A 6 5.53 11.05 10.70
CA LEU A 6 4.97 10.63 9.40
C LEU A 6 6.05 10.12 8.44
N LEU A 7 7.24 10.73 8.45
CA LEU A 7 8.35 10.40 7.55
C LEU A 7 9.51 9.64 8.22
N THR A 8 9.38 9.27 9.49
CA THR A 8 10.46 8.64 10.28
C THR A 8 10.04 7.27 10.80
N ARG A 9 8.82 7.14 11.33
CA ARG A 9 8.33 5.87 11.87
C ARG A 9 8.01 4.89 10.75
N ARG A 10 8.62 3.69 10.82
CA ARG A 10 8.45 2.59 9.84
C ARG A 10 8.87 2.97 8.41
N VAL A 11 9.79 3.93 8.27
CA VAL A 11 10.32 4.36 6.97
C VAL A 11 11.82 4.08 6.93
N ALA A 12 12.23 3.13 6.10
CA ALA A 12 13.65 2.81 5.92
C ALA A 12 14.38 3.85 5.04
N LYS A 13 13.72 4.34 3.99
CA LYS A 13 14.30 5.29 3.04
C LYS A 13 13.22 6.15 2.41
N ILE A 14 13.57 7.39 2.09
CA ILE A 14 12.76 8.31 1.28
C ILE A 14 13.57 8.68 0.06
N LEU A 15 13.00 8.45 -1.11
CA LEU A 15 13.61 8.73 -2.40
C LEU A 15 12.68 9.62 -3.24
N PRO A 16 13.23 10.42 -4.16
CA PRO A 16 14.66 10.70 -4.32
C PRO A 16 15.20 11.68 -3.26
N ASN A 17 14.33 12.42 -2.57
CA ASN A 17 14.72 13.53 -1.69
C ASN A 17 13.75 13.68 -0.50
N ARG A 18 14.25 13.50 0.73
CA ARG A 18 13.49 13.66 1.98
C ARG A 18 12.99 15.09 2.18
N THR A 19 13.89 16.07 2.12
CA THR A 19 13.59 17.49 2.35
C THR A 19 12.59 18.02 1.33
N GLY A 20 12.67 17.54 0.09
CA GLY A 20 11.70 17.86 -0.96
C GLY A 20 10.29 17.38 -0.60
N LEU A 21 10.16 16.13 -0.13
CA LEU A 21 8.88 15.59 0.32
C LEU A 21 8.32 16.34 1.54
N GLU A 22 9.16 16.63 2.54
CA GLU A 22 8.77 17.42 3.73
C GLU A 22 8.18 18.77 3.36
N LYS A 23 8.84 19.52 2.47
CA LYS A 23 8.34 20.81 1.97
C LYS A 23 7.04 20.65 1.19
N LEU A 24 6.93 19.59 0.39
CA LEU A 24 5.76 19.33 -0.45
C LEU A 24 4.50 19.09 0.40
N ILE A 25 4.59 18.21 1.40
CA ILE A 25 3.46 17.84 2.25
C ILE A 25 3.09 18.92 3.26
N ALA A 26 4.04 19.80 3.63
CA ALA A 26 3.76 20.98 4.43
C ALA A 26 3.05 22.09 3.63
N GLY A 27 3.33 22.19 2.33
CA GLY A 27 2.80 23.26 1.48
C GLY A 27 1.45 22.95 0.83
N LYS A 28 1.08 21.68 0.68
CA LYS A 28 -0.19 21.27 0.07
C LYS A 28 -0.61 19.85 0.42
N LYS A 29 -1.90 19.58 0.24
CA LYS A 29 -2.41 18.21 0.15
C LYS A 29 -1.83 17.51 -1.07
N ILE A 30 -1.38 16.28 -0.88
CA ILE A 30 -0.91 15.42 -1.97
C ILE A 30 -1.86 14.24 -2.17
N ARG A 31 -1.79 13.63 -3.34
CA ARG A 31 -2.41 12.35 -3.65
C ARG A 31 -1.32 11.29 -3.76
N LEU A 32 -1.47 10.19 -3.04
CA LEU A 32 -0.49 9.10 -3.01
C LEU A 32 -1.21 7.75 -3.07
N TYR A 33 -0.49 6.72 -3.53
CA TYR A 33 -1.02 5.36 -3.59
C TYR A 33 0.01 4.35 -3.10
N GLN A 34 -0.48 3.20 -2.65
CA GLN A 34 0.32 2.00 -2.49
C GLN A 34 -0.41 0.82 -3.15
N GLY A 35 0.33 0.08 -3.97
CA GLY A 35 -0.14 -1.15 -4.59
C GLY A 35 -0.11 -2.34 -3.63
N PHE A 36 -1.16 -3.15 -3.65
CA PHE A 36 -1.25 -4.42 -2.97
C PHE A 36 -1.74 -5.49 -3.95
N ASP A 37 -1.00 -6.58 -4.06
CA ASP A 37 -1.30 -7.69 -4.98
C ASP A 37 -2.22 -8.71 -4.29
N PRO A 38 -3.48 -8.91 -4.73
CA PRO A 38 -4.46 -9.79 -4.10
C PRO A 38 -4.21 -11.28 -4.43
N THR A 39 -3.01 -11.76 -4.07
CA THR A 39 -2.51 -13.11 -4.38
C THR A 39 -2.89 -14.17 -3.34
N GLY A 40 -3.45 -13.75 -2.19
CA GLY A 40 -3.90 -14.65 -1.13
C GLY A 40 -5.24 -14.22 -0.56
N GLY A 41 -5.98 -15.17 0.00
CA GLY A 41 -7.35 -14.96 0.50
C GLY A 41 -7.47 -13.89 1.60
N HIS A 42 -6.42 -13.66 2.38
CA HIS A 42 -6.47 -12.74 3.51
C HIS A 42 -5.25 -11.83 3.60
N LEU A 43 -5.48 -10.62 4.12
CA LEU A 43 -4.39 -9.76 4.54
C LEU A 43 -3.79 -10.31 5.84
N HIS A 44 -2.48 -10.48 5.85
CA HIS A 44 -1.74 -10.80 7.07
C HIS A 44 -1.00 -9.57 7.63
N LEU A 45 -0.42 -9.72 8.83
CA LEU A 45 0.31 -8.66 9.54
C LEU A 45 1.44 -8.01 8.72
N GLY A 46 2.04 -8.71 7.75
CA GLY A 46 3.04 -8.14 6.85
C GLY A 46 2.55 -6.92 6.04
N HIS A 47 1.25 -6.82 5.74
CA HIS A 47 0.69 -5.67 5.01
C HIS A 47 0.45 -4.46 5.91
N ALA A 48 0.47 -4.65 7.23
CA ALA A 48 0.09 -3.62 8.19
C ALA A 48 0.99 -2.39 8.13
N VAL A 49 2.28 -2.54 7.80
CA VAL A 49 3.21 -1.39 7.71
C VAL A 49 2.77 -0.40 6.63
N GLY A 50 2.47 -0.90 5.43
CA GLY A 50 2.00 -0.07 4.32
C GLY A 50 0.63 0.54 4.58
N MET A 51 -0.33 -0.28 5.02
CA MET A 51 -1.68 0.19 5.33
C MET A 51 -1.69 1.26 6.43
N ARG A 52 -0.89 1.08 7.50
CA ARG A 52 -0.76 2.09 8.56
C ARG A 52 -0.13 3.37 8.04
N LYS A 53 0.81 3.30 7.08
CA LYS A 53 1.39 4.50 6.49
C LYS A 53 0.35 5.27 5.67
N LEU A 54 -0.47 4.57 4.86
CA LEU A 54 -1.60 5.21 4.17
C LEU A 54 -2.55 5.88 5.17
N MET A 55 -2.94 5.17 6.24
CA MET A 55 -3.79 5.75 7.29
C MET A 55 -3.17 7.02 7.91
N GLU A 56 -1.88 7.02 8.23
CA GLU A 56 -1.19 8.21 8.76
C GLU A 56 -1.19 9.40 7.78
N PHE A 57 -1.10 9.15 6.47
CA PHE A 57 -1.23 10.20 5.45
C PHE A 57 -2.69 10.68 5.33
N ALA A 58 -3.68 9.81 5.45
CA ALA A 58 -5.10 10.17 5.47
C ALA A 58 -5.45 11.02 6.70
N ASP A 59 -4.96 10.64 7.88
CA ASP A 59 -5.11 11.39 9.13
C ASP A 59 -4.43 12.76 9.05
N ALA A 60 -3.39 12.89 8.22
CA ALA A 60 -2.72 14.15 7.89
C ALA A 60 -3.40 14.93 6.76
N ASP A 61 -4.64 14.58 6.40
CA ASP A 61 -5.50 15.27 5.43
C ASP A 61 -4.95 15.21 3.99
N HIS A 62 -4.22 14.14 3.66
CA HIS A 62 -3.80 13.80 2.30
C HIS A 62 -4.76 12.78 1.66
N GLU A 63 -4.80 12.78 0.33
CA GLU A 63 -5.61 11.82 -0.42
C GLU A 63 -4.82 10.53 -0.63
N VAL A 64 -5.34 9.42 -0.14
CA VAL A 64 -4.69 8.11 -0.20
C VAL A 64 -5.47 7.15 -1.06
N ILE A 65 -4.75 6.32 -1.81
CA ILE A 65 -5.34 5.30 -2.68
C ILE A 65 -4.74 3.94 -2.30
N PHE A 66 -5.59 3.04 -1.82
CA PHE A 66 -5.27 1.62 -1.75
C PHE A 66 -5.50 1.00 -3.13
N LEU A 67 -4.42 0.68 -3.85
CA LEU A 67 -4.50 0.20 -5.23
C LEU A 67 -4.40 -1.33 -5.26
N PHE A 68 -5.41 -1.99 -5.83
CA PHE A 68 -5.33 -3.43 -6.13
C PHE A 68 -4.51 -3.66 -7.40
N GLY A 69 -3.33 -4.25 -7.26
CA GLY A 69 -2.46 -4.61 -8.39
C GLY A 69 -2.92 -5.92 -9.03
N THR A 70 -3.81 -5.88 -10.02
CA THR A 70 -4.31 -7.10 -10.69
C THR A 70 -3.47 -7.51 -11.90
N GLY A 71 -2.90 -6.54 -12.63
CA GLY A 71 -2.05 -6.81 -13.80
C GLY A 71 -0.70 -7.46 -13.46
N THR A 72 -0.11 -7.11 -12.31
CA THR A 72 1.15 -7.68 -11.80
C THR A 72 1.00 -9.14 -11.41
N VAL A 73 -0.20 -9.56 -11.03
CA VAL A 73 -0.48 -10.92 -10.58
C VAL A 73 -0.60 -11.90 -11.74
N LEU A 74 -1.15 -11.46 -12.88
CA LEU A 74 -1.27 -12.25 -14.10
C LEU A 74 0.08 -12.52 -14.77
N VAL A 75 1.01 -11.57 -14.68
CA VAL A 75 2.37 -11.67 -15.25
C VAL A 75 3.35 -12.32 -14.26
N GLY A 76 3.05 -12.21 -12.96
CA GLY A 76 3.97 -12.59 -11.88
C GLY A 76 4.99 -11.48 -11.62
N ASP A 77 5.05 -10.99 -10.38
CA ASP A 77 6.10 -10.05 -10.00
C ASP A 77 7.44 -10.80 -9.86
N PRO A 78 8.45 -10.47 -10.70
CA PRO A 78 9.72 -11.20 -10.81
C PRO A 78 10.67 -10.94 -9.64
N SER A 79 10.29 -10.09 -8.66
CA SER A 79 11.24 -9.49 -7.75
C SER A 79 11.94 -10.47 -6.79
N LEU A 80 11.33 -11.57 -6.32
CA LEU A 80 11.85 -12.22 -5.09
C LEU A 80 11.54 -13.72 -4.84
N ARG A 81 11.16 -14.56 -5.82
CA ARG A 81 10.90 -16.01 -5.52
C ARG A 81 11.41 -16.97 -6.60
N ASP A 82 12.19 -17.98 -6.17
CA ASP A 82 12.79 -19.04 -7.00
C ASP A 82 11.77 -20.07 -7.55
N THR A 83 10.57 -20.12 -6.99
CA THR A 83 9.48 -20.97 -7.47
C THR A 83 8.40 -20.11 -8.11
N GLY A 84 8.06 -20.39 -9.38
CA GLY A 84 6.95 -19.73 -10.06
C GLY A 84 5.70 -19.72 -9.19
N ARG A 85 5.05 -18.55 -9.03
CA ARG A 85 3.81 -18.45 -8.25
C ARG A 85 2.78 -19.38 -8.88
N LYS A 86 1.95 -20.02 -8.04
CA LYS A 86 0.75 -20.72 -8.51
C LYS A 86 -0.07 -19.71 -9.32
N LEU A 87 -0.40 -20.05 -10.56
CA LEU A 87 -1.28 -19.21 -11.38
C LEU A 87 -2.61 -19.13 -10.65
N ILE A 88 -3.07 -17.91 -10.37
CA ILE A 88 -4.38 -17.66 -9.79
C ILE A 88 -5.33 -17.19 -10.89
N THR A 89 -6.59 -17.60 -10.83
CA THR A 89 -7.59 -17.21 -11.82
C THR A 89 -8.08 -15.78 -11.58
N GLN A 90 -8.70 -15.19 -12.60
CA GLN A 90 -9.36 -13.88 -12.43
C GLN A 90 -10.48 -13.93 -11.40
N GLU A 91 -11.23 -15.04 -11.34
CA GLU A 91 -12.27 -15.26 -10.33
C GLU A 91 -11.69 -15.27 -8.91
N GLU A 92 -10.57 -15.98 -8.70
CA GLU A 92 -9.86 -15.98 -7.41
C GLU A 92 -9.36 -14.59 -7.03
N ILE A 93 -8.87 -13.80 -8.01
CA ILE A 93 -8.47 -12.41 -7.79
C ILE A 93 -9.67 -11.57 -7.32
N ASP A 94 -10.81 -11.69 -7.98
CA ASP A 94 -12.00 -10.89 -7.68
C ASP A 94 -12.57 -11.22 -6.29
N ASP A 95 -12.57 -12.50 -5.91
CA ASP A 95 -12.95 -12.96 -4.57
C ASP A 95 -11.99 -12.43 -3.49
N ASN A 96 -10.68 -12.51 -3.74
CA ASN A 96 -9.67 -11.94 -2.83
C ASN A 96 -9.89 -10.43 -2.65
N ILE A 97 -10.13 -9.69 -3.74
CA ILE A 97 -10.38 -8.24 -3.69
C ILE A 97 -11.62 -7.94 -2.86
N LYS A 98 -12.71 -8.68 -3.05
CA LYS A 98 -13.95 -8.51 -2.28
C LYS A 98 -13.70 -8.67 -0.78
N ASP A 99 -12.94 -9.69 -0.41
CA ASP A 99 -12.59 -9.96 0.98
C ASP A 99 -11.61 -8.95 1.57
N TRP A 100 -10.66 -8.48 0.77
CA TRP A 100 -9.69 -7.46 1.19
C TRP A 100 -10.36 -6.10 1.37
N LYS A 101 -11.29 -5.72 0.49
CA LYS A 101 -12.09 -4.49 0.66
C LYS A 101 -12.80 -4.46 2.01
N ARG A 102 -13.41 -5.58 2.42
CA ARG A 102 -14.05 -5.71 3.74
C ARG A 102 -13.05 -5.52 4.89
N GLN A 103 -11.84 -6.04 4.76
CA GLN A 103 -10.79 -5.95 5.79
C GLN A 103 -10.14 -4.56 5.88
N VAL A 104 -10.00 -3.84 4.75
CA VAL A 104 -9.29 -2.55 4.68
C VAL A 104 -10.21 -1.36 4.96
N SER A 105 -11.50 -1.45 4.63
CA SER A 105 -12.47 -0.37 4.85
C SER A 105 -12.49 0.28 6.25
N PRO A 106 -12.22 -0.42 7.37
CA PRO A 106 -12.13 0.24 8.68
C PRO A 106 -10.78 0.95 8.94
N ILE A 107 -9.79 0.81 8.04
CA ILE A 107 -8.42 1.31 8.21
C ILE A 107 -8.12 2.47 7.25
N VAL A 108 -8.57 2.36 5.99
CA VAL A 108 -8.34 3.32 4.89
C VAL A 108 -9.64 3.62 4.19
#